data_AF-A0A960BSK5-F1
#
_entry.id   AF-A0A960BSK5-F1
#
_cell.length_a   1.000
_cell.length_b   1.000
_cell.length_c   1.000
_cell.angle_alpha   90.00
_cell.angle_beta   90.00
_cell.angle_gamma   90.00
#
_symmetry.space_group_name_H-M   'P 1'
#
loop_
_entity.id
_entity.type
_entity.pdbx_description
1 polymer ?
#
loop_
_entity_poly.entity_id
_entity_poly.type
_entity_poly.pdbx_seq_one_letter_code
_entity_poly.pdbx_strand_id
1 'polypeptide(L)'
;MSERFATAVLVEDSTIAWIGNDAGADVHVSDVDAVVDLNGDLLTPGFVHLNDPHPSADLGFVYGERSSIRIADRWVDQAWDAGAGEPLAVVPRDPCRLRSRIAAGAPTALVPDHHEPSGWGTIRAAVHEIAPAERVSARAAFSALTRGAWRLLGAPDRGVLAVGADATFVRWAVDDLVVEAPDERISNWSTDPRAATPGLPPLGRDDALPTARSVWRHGVEG
;
A
#
# COMPACT_ATOMS: atom_id res chain seq x y z
N MET A 1 -8.92 -7.57 -28.19
CA MET A 1 -8.39 -8.13 -26.92
C MET A 1 -8.35 -6.96 -25.96
N SER A 2 -9.30 -6.88 -25.01
CA SER A 2 -9.46 -5.68 -24.16
C SER A 2 -8.36 -5.68 -23.11
N GLU A 3 -7.41 -4.75 -23.21
CA GLU A 3 -6.42 -4.51 -22.15
C GLU A 3 -7.16 -4.01 -20.90
N ARG A 4 -7.13 -4.81 -19.82
CA ARG A 4 -7.90 -4.58 -18.59
C ARG A 4 -7.11 -3.89 -17.47
N PHE A 5 -5.91 -3.40 -17.75
CA PHE A 5 -5.04 -2.80 -16.75
C PHE A 5 -4.59 -1.42 -17.20
N ALA A 6 -4.60 -0.47 -16.26
CA ALA A 6 -3.96 0.82 -16.48
C ALA A 6 -2.44 0.62 -16.48
N THR A 7 -1.78 1.20 -17.46
CA THR A 7 -0.32 1.17 -17.65
C THR A 7 0.27 2.57 -17.63
N ALA A 8 -0.57 3.61 -17.63
CA ALA A 8 -0.19 5.01 -17.61
C ALA A 8 -1.03 5.84 -16.62
N VAL A 9 -0.42 6.87 -16.07
CA VAL A 9 -1.05 7.88 -15.21
C VAL A 9 -0.59 9.26 -15.65
N LEU A 10 -1.52 10.22 -15.70
CA LEU A 10 -1.22 11.63 -15.90
C LEU A 10 -1.35 12.35 -14.56
N VAL A 11 -0.29 13.07 -14.20
CA VAL A 11 -0.27 13.98 -13.06
C VAL A 11 -0.36 15.40 -13.59
N GLU A 12 -1.31 16.18 -13.06
CA GLU A 12 -1.45 17.61 -13.29
C GLU A 12 -1.41 18.32 -11.94
N ASP A 13 -0.49 19.28 -11.82
CA ASP A 13 -0.13 19.92 -10.56
C ASP A 13 0.15 18.88 -9.47
N SER A 14 -0.66 18.85 -8.41
CA SER A 14 -0.52 17.92 -7.28
C SER A 14 -1.48 16.74 -7.34
N THR A 15 -2.19 16.54 -8.45
CA THR A 15 -3.29 15.58 -8.54
C THR A 15 -3.14 14.62 -9.72
N ILE A 16 -3.75 13.45 -9.60
CA ILE A 16 -3.89 12.51 -10.71
C ILE A 16 -5.04 13.00 -11.59
N ALA A 17 -4.74 13.50 -12.79
CA ALA A 17 -5.74 14.00 -13.72
C ALA A 17 -6.37 12.88 -14.57
N TRP A 18 -5.62 11.81 -14.84
CA TRP A 18 -6.08 10.71 -15.67
C TRP A 18 -5.33 9.39 -15.36
N ILE A 19 -6.01 8.26 -15.56
CA ILE A 19 -5.45 6.90 -15.46
C ILE A 19 -5.99 6.09 -16.63
N GLY A 20 -5.12 5.36 -17.34
CA GLY A 20 -5.51 4.49 -18.44
C GLY A 20 -4.35 3.68 -18.99
N ASN A 21 -4.43 3.25 -20.25
CA ASN A 21 -3.39 2.47 -20.90
C ASN A 21 -2.45 3.33 -21.75
N ASP A 22 -1.33 2.77 -22.22
CA ASP A 22 -0.30 3.52 -22.95
C ASP A 22 -0.85 4.15 -24.23
N ALA A 23 -1.68 3.41 -24.97
CA ALA A 23 -2.36 3.92 -26.16
C ALA A 23 -3.29 5.11 -25.85
N GLY A 24 -3.89 5.14 -24.66
CA GLY A 24 -4.68 6.28 -24.18
C GLY A 24 -3.81 7.43 -23.69
N ALA A 25 -2.57 7.17 -23.28
CA ALA A 25 -1.64 8.21 -22.86
C ALA A 25 -1.08 9.01 -24.05
N ASP A 26 -0.98 8.39 -25.23
CA ASP A 26 -0.44 9.01 -26.45
C ASP A 26 -1.12 10.35 -26.82
N VAL A 27 -2.41 10.53 -26.50
CA VAL A 27 -3.12 11.80 -26.79
C VAL A 27 -2.72 12.95 -25.88
N HIS A 28 -2.06 12.67 -24.75
CA HIS A 28 -1.61 13.66 -23.77
C HIS A 28 -0.14 14.05 -23.95
N VAL A 29 0.66 13.23 -24.64
CA VAL A 29 2.13 13.36 -24.73
C VAL A 29 2.60 14.71 -25.24
N SER A 30 1.85 15.37 -26.13
CA SER A 30 2.24 16.68 -26.68
C SER A 30 2.07 17.85 -25.70
N ASP A 31 1.24 17.67 -24.67
CA ASP A 31 0.74 18.75 -23.82
C ASP A 31 1.31 18.70 -22.40
N VAL A 32 2.18 17.72 -22.10
CA VAL A 32 2.82 17.55 -20.80
C VAL A 32 4.24 18.09 -20.77
N ASP A 33 4.68 18.55 -19.60
CA ASP A 33 6.06 19.03 -19.41
C ASP A 33 7.10 17.90 -19.50
N ALA A 34 6.71 16.69 -19.12
CA ALA A 34 7.58 15.52 -19.12
C ALA A 34 6.79 14.23 -19.33
N VAL A 35 7.44 13.27 -20.00
CA VAL A 35 6.98 11.89 -20.10
C VAL A 35 8.00 11.00 -19.40
N VAL A 36 7.56 10.22 -18.44
CA VAL A 36 8.39 9.27 -17.69
C VAL A 36 8.03 7.85 -18.11
N ASP A 37 8.96 7.15 -18.76
CA ASP A 37 8.80 5.73 -19.03
C ASP A 37 8.98 4.94 -17.72
N LEU A 38 7.96 4.17 -17.36
CA LEU A 38 7.96 3.32 -16.17
C LEU A 38 8.84 2.09 -16.37
N ASN A 39 9.22 1.71 -17.59
CA ASN A 39 10.02 0.50 -17.88
C ASN A 39 9.45 -0.77 -17.23
N GLY A 40 8.11 -0.87 -17.14
CA GLY A 40 7.43 -1.98 -16.47
C GLY A 40 7.43 -1.90 -14.93
N ASP A 41 7.95 -0.84 -14.33
CA ASP A 41 7.92 -0.62 -12.88
C ASP A 41 6.47 -0.51 -12.37
N LEU A 42 6.26 -0.99 -11.15
CA LEU A 42 4.97 -0.96 -10.47
C LEU A 42 4.73 0.41 -9.83
N LEU A 43 3.53 0.97 -10.02
CA LEU A 43 3.05 2.12 -9.25
C LEU A 43 2.09 1.68 -8.15
N THR A 44 2.33 2.13 -6.92
CA THR A 44 1.40 1.91 -5.79
C THR A 44 1.27 3.16 -4.93
N PRO A 45 0.19 3.30 -4.14
CA PRO A 45 0.22 4.21 -3.00
C PRO A 45 1.45 3.92 -2.13
N GLY A 46 2.07 4.96 -1.58
CA GLY A 46 3.21 4.80 -0.68
C GLY A 46 2.80 4.42 0.74
N PHE A 47 3.77 3.88 1.47
CA PHE A 47 3.60 3.48 2.86
C PHE A 47 3.57 4.69 3.81
N VAL A 48 2.94 4.50 4.96
CA VAL A 48 2.84 5.51 6.02
C VAL A 48 3.41 4.96 7.32
N HIS A 49 4.27 5.72 7.98
CA HIS A 49 4.87 5.34 9.25
C HIS A 49 4.24 6.10 10.44
N LEU A 50 3.53 5.40 11.33
CA LEU A 50 2.77 6.04 12.43
C LEU A 50 3.61 6.35 13.69
N ASN A 51 4.89 5.99 13.69
CA ASN A 51 5.80 6.17 14.84
C ASN A 51 7.18 6.77 14.50
N ASP A 52 7.37 7.20 13.26
CA ASP A 52 8.64 7.74 12.77
C ASP A 52 8.33 8.95 11.89
N PRO A 53 8.71 10.17 12.30
CA PRO A 53 8.50 11.37 11.50
C PRO A 53 9.45 11.49 10.31
N HIS A 54 10.49 10.66 10.21
CA HIS A 54 11.48 10.73 9.13
C HIS A 54 11.72 9.37 8.47
N PRO A 55 10.66 8.68 8.00
CA PRO A 55 10.82 7.37 7.40
C PRO A 55 11.52 7.48 6.04
N SER A 56 12.26 6.43 5.67
CA SER A 56 13.04 6.44 4.43
C SER A 56 12.16 6.39 3.18
N ALA A 57 12.38 7.33 2.27
CA ALA A 57 11.77 7.33 0.94
C ALA A 57 12.22 6.11 0.11
N ASP A 58 13.47 5.67 0.26
CA ASP A 58 14.03 4.49 -0.44
C ASP A 58 13.33 3.18 -0.04
N LEU A 59 12.63 3.19 1.11
CA LEU A 59 11.82 2.09 1.60
C LEU A 59 10.32 2.26 1.25
N GLY A 60 10.01 3.27 0.43
CA GLY A 60 8.70 3.63 -0.10
C GLY A 60 7.74 4.27 0.89
N PHE A 61 8.25 4.90 1.95
CA PHE A 61 7.41 5.71 2.83
C PHE A 61 7.20 7.11 2.25
N VAL A 62 5.94 7.46 2.00
CA VAL A 62 5.56 8.79 1.51
C VAL A 62 5.33 9.78 2.65
N TYR A 63 4.98 9.27 3.84
CA TYR A 63 4.67 10.08 5.00
C TYR A 63 5.05 9.35 6.29
N GLY A 64 5.40 10.12 7.31
CA GLY A 64 5.54 9.60 8.66
C GLY A 64 5.35 10.68 9.70
N GLU A 65 4.82 10.29 10.85
CA GLU A 65 4.72 11.14 12.02
C GLU A 65 4.82 10.32 13.31
N ARG A 66 5.03 10.99 14.44
CA ARG A 66 4.91 10.36 15.76
C ARG A 66 3.48 10.55 16.27
N SER A 67 2.59 9.63 15.89
CA SER A 67 1.18 9.68 16.29
C SER A 67 0.97 9.26 17.75
N SER A 68 -0.19 9.61 18.31
CA SER A 68 -0.66 9.09 19.60
C SER A 68 -1.38 7.74 19.49
N ILE A 69 -1.50 7.18 18.29
CA ILE A 69 -2.14 5.89 18.05
C ILE A 69 -1.35 4.82 18.80
N ARG A 70 -2.05 4.01 19.59
CA ARG A 70 -1.42 2.91 20.33
C ARG A 70 -0.80 1.92 19.36
N ILE A 71 0.38 1.43 19.71
CA ILE A 71 1.10 0.40 18.96
C ILE A 71 1.05 -0.89 19.75
N ALA A 72 0.48 -1.93 19.14
CA ALA A 72 0.57 -3.29 19.63
C ALA A 72 1.78 -4.00 19.04
N ASP A 73 2.81 -4.16 19.86
CA ASP A 73 3.94 -5.04 19.64
C ASP A 73 3.90 -6.12 20.72
N ARG A 74 3.62 -7.37 20.33
CA ARG A 74 3.66 -8.54 21.22
C ARG A 74 2.83 -8.38 22.50
N TRP A 75 1.67 -7.75 22.40
CA TRP A 75 0.76 -7.60 23.52
C TRP A 75 0.26 -8.94 24.04
N VAL A 76 0.04 -9.00 25.36
CA VAL A 76 -0.67 -10.10 26.02
C VAL A 76 -2.16 -10.05 25.72
N ASP A 77 -2.87 -11.17 25.89
CA ASP A 77 -4.30 -11.32 25.56
C ASP A 77 -5.18 -10.21 26.17
N GLN A 78 -4.99 -9.89 27.45
CA GLN A 78 -5.76 -8.83 28.13
C GLN A 78 -5.62 -7.46 27.43
N ALA A 79 -4.43 -7.13 26.94
CA ALA A 79 -4.20 -5.86 26.25
C ALA A 79 -4.84 -5.86 24.85
N TRP A 80 -4.86 -7.02 24.16
CA TRP A 80 -5.60 -7.19 22.92
C TRP A 80 -7.11 -7.05 23.11
N ASP A 81 -7.66 -7.68 24.16
CA ASP A 81 -9.08 -7.62 24.50
C ASP A 81 -9.51 -6.17 24.80
N ALA A 82 -8.71 -5.46 25.59
CA ALA A 82 -8.95 -4.05 25.90
C ALA A 82 -8.87 -3.12 24.68
N GLY A 83 -8.18 -3.53 23.61
CA GLY A 83 -8.04 -2.75 22.38
C GLY A 83 -8.96 -3.19 21.24
N ALA A 84 -9.82 -4.20 21.43
CA ALA A 84 -10.46 -4.94 20.33
C ALA A 84 -11.22 -4.07 19.31
N GLY A 85 -11.90 -3.00 19.76
CA GLY A 85 -12.65 -2.08 18.89
C GLY A 85 -11.95 -0.76 18.60
N GLU A 86 -10.83 -0.47 19.26
CA GLU A 86 -10.15 0.83 19.19
C GLU A 86 -9.20 0.91 17.99
N PRO A 87 -8.94 2.12 17.45
CA PRO A 87 -7.85 2.37 16.52
C PRO A 87 -6.51 1.86 17.05
N LEU A 88 -5.83 1.03 16.24
CA LEU A 88 -4.56 0.43 16.65
C LEU A 88 -3.59 0.26 15.49
N ALA A 89 -2.35 0.64 15.73
CA ALA A 89 -1.21 0.25 14.92
C ALA A 89 -0.66 -1.09 15.41
N VAL A 90 -0.35 -2.00 14.51
CA VAL A 90 0.11 -3.36 14.85
C VAL A 90 1.47 -3.63 14.22
N VAL A 91 2.42 -4.09 15.04
CA VAL A 91 3.64 -4.72 14.55
C VAL A 91 3.33 -6.20 14.29
N PRO A 92 3.51 -6.72 13.06
CA PRO A 92 3.14 -8.10 12.72
C PRO A 92 4.17 -9.10 13.26
N ARG A 93 4.16 -9.31 14.58
CA ARG A 93 5.05 -10.23 15.30
C ARG A 93 4.29 -10.95 16.42
N ASP A 94 4.55 -12.24 16.58
CA ASP A 94 3.88 -13.04 17.61
C ASP A 94 4.30 -12.68 19.04
N PRO A 95 3.35 -12.60 19.99
CA PRO A 95 1.89 -12.78 19.81
C PRO A 95 1.20 -11.60 19.10
N CYS A 96 0.37 -11.91 18.10
CA CYS A 96 -0.35 -10.94 17.26
C CYS A 96 -1.82 -11.35 17.08
N ARG A 97 -2.75 -10.39 16.94
CA ARG A 97 -4.18 -10.64 16.60
C ARG A 97 -4.66 -9.91 15.34
N LEU A 98 -3.78 -9.81 14.34
CA LEU A 98 -4.00 -8.96 13.16
C LEU A 98 -5.24 -9.34 12.35
N ARG A 99 -5.37 -10.60 11.93
CA ARG A 99 -6.51 -11.06 11.13
C ARG A 99 -7.81 -10.95 11.93
N SER A 100 -7.80 -11.35 13.19
CA SER A 100 -8.98 -11.27 14.05
C SER A 100 -9.51 -9.84 14.16
N ARG A 101 -8.62 -8.85 14.29
CA ARG A 101 -8.99 -7.42 14.29
C ARG A 101 -9.54 -6.94 12.96
N ILE A 102 -8.85 -7.25 11.86
CA ILE A 102 -9.28 -6.85 10.52
C ILE A 102 -10.64 -7.46 10.18
N ALA A 103 -10.86 -8.73 10.52
CA ALA A 103 -12.12 -9.42 10.31
C ALA A 103 -13.26 -8.85 11.16
N ALA A 104 -12.96 -8.34 12.35
CA ALA A 104 -13.93 -7.63 13.20
C ALA A 104 -14.23 -6.20 12.72
N GLY A 105 -13.56 -5.70 11.67
CA GLY A 105 -13.72 -4.33 11.17
C GLY A 105 -13.08 -3.26 12.07
N ALA A 106 -12.23 -3.65 13.02
CA ALA A 106 -11.55 -2.72 13.91
C ALA A 106 -10.55 -1.84 13.11
N PRO A 107 -10.54 -0.50 13.28
CA PRO A 107 -9.58 0.36 12.60
C PRO A 107 -8.15 -0.08 12.92
N THR A 108 -7.43 -0.52 11.89
CA THR A 108 -6.13 -1.18 12.04
C THR A 108 -5.17 -0.69 10.97
N ALA A 109 -3.95 -0.36 11.39
CA ALA A 109 -2.83 -0.10 10.51
C ALA A 109 -1.65 -1.02 10.87
N LEU A 110 -0.77 -1.27 9.91
CA LEU A 110 0.52 -1.91 10.20
C LEU A 110 1.57 -0.84 10.49
N VAL A 111 2.53 -1.19 11.34
CA VAL A 111 3.75 -0.40 11.55
C VAL A 111 4.96 -1.35 11.43
N PRO A 112 6.03 -0.94 10.73
CA PRO A 112 7.24 -1.75 10.63
C PRO A 112 7.88 -2.04 11.98
N ASP A 113 8.67 -3.11 12.03
CA ASP A 113 9.60 -3.27 13.14
C ASP A 113 10.70 -2.20 13.04
N HIS A 114 10.92 -1.52 14.15
CA HIS A 114 11.83 -0.38 14.29
C HIS A 114 13.31 -0.69 14.07
N HIS A 115 13.72 -1.97 14.05
CA HIS A 115 15.13 -2.34 13.86
C HIS A 115 15.57 -2.27 12.39
N GLU A 116 14.70 -2.63 11.45
CA GLU A 116 14.96 -2.59 10.00
C GLU A 116 13.65 -2.31 9.24
N PRO A 117 13.21 -1.04 9.15
CA PRO A 117 11.85 -0.71 8.72
C PRO A 117 11.66 -0.86 7.20
N SER A 118 11.36 -2.07 6.71
CA SER A 118 10.92 -2.29 5.33
C SER A 118 9.40 -2.36 5.25
N GLY A 119 8.76 -1.56 4.39
CA GLY A 119 7.32 -1.65 4.19
C GLY A 119 6.89 -2.99 3.58
N TRP A 120 7.58 -3.44 2.54
CA TRP A 120 7.36 -4.78 1.96
C TRP A 120 7.73 -5.92 2.92
N GLY A 121 8.79 -5.75 3.71
CA GLY A 121 9.15 -6.71 4.76
C GLY A 121 8.04 -6.82 5.83
N THR A 122 7.44 -5.70 6.22
CA THR A 122 6.30 -5.65 7.15
C THR A 122 5.08 -6.37 6.59
N ILE A 123 4.80 -6.18 5.30
CA ILE A 123 3.74 -6.91 4.60
C ILE A 123 4.04 -8.41 4.61
N ARG A 124 5.25 -8.82 4.24
CA ARG A 124 5.66 -10.24 4.24
C ARG A 124 5.55 -10.89 5.61
N ALA A 125 5.94 -10.18 6.68
CA ALA A 125 5.81 -10.65 8.05
C ALA A 125 4.33 -10.91 8.43
N ALA A 126 3.42 -10.01 8.05
CA ALA A 126 1.97 -10.18 8.26
C ALA A 126 1.38 -11.37 7.47
N VAL A 127 1.95 -11.70 6.31
CA VAL A 127 1.50 -12.81 5.46
C VAL A 127 2.06 -14.16 5.95
N HIS A 128 3.27 -14.18 6.51
CA HIS A 128 4.02 -15.43 6.70
C HIS A 128 4.59 -15.67 8.09
N GLU A 129 4.90 -14.64 8.86
CA GLU A 129 5.76 -14.76 10.05
C GLU A 129 5.01 -14.74 11.38
N ILE A 130 3.74 -14.33 11.37
CA ILE A 130 2.85 -14.45 12.53
C ILE A 130 2.13 -15.81 12.58
N ALA A 131 1.46 -16.07 13.70
CA ALA A 131 0.69 -17.29 13.94
C ALA A 131 -0.26 -17.58 12.76
N PRO A 132 -0.35 -18.83 12.26
CA PRO A 132 -1.13 -19.15 11.06
C PRO A 132 -2.58 -18.67 11.08
N ALA A 133 -3.23 -18.68 12.24
CA ALA A 133 -4.61 -18.22 12.42
C ALA A 133 -4.79 -16.70 12.24
N GLU A 134 -3.70 -15.93 12.42
CA GLU A 134 -3.69 -14.47 12.47
C GLU A 134 -3.04 -13.81 11.24
N ARG A 135 -2.52 -14.62 10.31
CA ARG A 135 -2.01 -14.17 9.01
C ARG A 135 -3.10 -13.55 8.14
N VAL A 136 -2.72 -12.60 7.30
CA VAL A 136 -3.62 -11.93 6.34
C VAL A 136 -3.08 -12.05 4.92
N SER A 137 -3.91 -11.74 3.92
CA SER A 137 -3.43 -11.66 2.53
C SER A 137 -2.49 -10.46 2.35
N ALA A 138 -1.60 -10.54 1.35
CA ALA A 138 -0.71 -9.44 0.98
C ALA A 138 -1.49 -8.14 0.74
N ARG A 139 -2.66 -8.23 0.11
CA ARG A 139 -3.55 -7.08 -0.14
C ARG A 139 -4.11 -6.45 1.13
N ALA A 140 -4.49 -7.26 2.12
CA ALA A 140 -4.97 -6.74 3.40
C ALA A 140 -3.82 -6.02 4.16
N ALA A 141 -2.64 -6.64 4.19
CA ALA A 141 -1.45 -6.04 4.79
C ALA A 141 -1.01 -4.74 4.09
N PHE A 142 -0.95 -4.75 2.75
CA PHE A 142 -0.65 -3.56 1.94
C PHE A 142 -1.68 -2.44 2.21
N SER A 143 -2.97 -2.78 2.26
CA SER A 143 -4.02 -1.81 2.58
C SER A 143 -3.87 -1.25 3.99
N ALA A 144 -3.46 -2.05 4.97
CA ALA A 144 -3.25 -1.61 6.36
C ALA A 144 -2.04 -0.68 6.52
N LEU A 145 -0.97 -0.88 5.74
CA LEU A 145 0.24 -0.04 5.75
C LEU A 145 0.13 1.23 4.88
N THR A 146 -0.94 1.34 4.10
CA THR A 146 -1.23 2.50 3.22
C THR A 146 -2.50 3.21 3.68
N ARG A 147 -3.67 2.88 3.10
CA ARG A 147 -4.97 3.49 3.43
C ARG A 147 -5.38 3.33 4.87
N GLY A 148 -5.05 2.20 5.49
CA GLY A 148 -5.34 1.92 6.91
C GLY A 148 -4.65 2.95 7.80
N ALA A 149 -3.35 3.17 7.59
CA ALA A 149 -2.60 4.19 8.30
C ALA A 149 -3.15 5.60 8.08
N TRP A 150 -3.41 6.01 6.83
CA TRP A 150 -4.03 7.31 6.53
C TRP A 150 -5.39 7.51 7.21
N ARG A 151 -6.22 6.46 7.28
CA ARG A 151 -7.50 6.51 8.01
C ARG A 151 -7.31 6.70 9.50
N LEU A 152 -6.31 6.06 10.12
CA LEU A 152 -6.04 6.26 11.53
C LEU A 152 -5.54 7.68 11.82
N LEU A 153 -4.86 8.31 10.85
CA LEU A 153 -4.45 9.72 10.91
C LEU A 153 -5.58 10.71 10.58
N GLY A 154 -6.80 10.23 10.31
CA GLY A 154 -7.95 11.09 9.98
C GLY A 154 -7.93 11.65 8.55
N ALA A 155 -7.15 11.07 7.64
CA ALA A 155 -7.07 11.45 6.23
C ALA A 155 -7.55 10.32 5.30
N PRO A 156 -8.84 9.90 5.36
CA PRO A 156 -9.34 8.69 4.72
C PRO A 156 -9.30 8.69 3.18
N ASP A 157 -9.17 9.86 2.57
CA ASP A 157 -9.13 10.06 1.11
C ASP A 157 -7.71 9.96 0.54
N ARG A 158 -6.68 9.76 1.39
CA ARG A 158 -5.28 9.57 0.98
C ARG A 158 -4.94 8.08 0.80
N GLY A 159 -3.81 7.81 0.14
CA GLY A 159 -3.31 6.46 -0.09
C GLY A 159 -4.07 5.69 -1.18
N VAL A 160 -4.64 6.41 -2.15
CA VAL A 160 -5.35 5.85 -3.31
C VAL A 160 -4.70 6.36 -4.60
N LEU A 161 -4.71 5.51 -5.63
CA LEU A 161 -4.40 5.91 -7.01
C LEU A 161 -5.72 6.00 -7.76
N ALA A 162 -6.27 7.21 -7.85
CA ALA A 162 -7.53 7.47 -8.51
C ALA A 162 -7.52 8.87 -9.12
N VAL A 163 -8.30 9.08 -10.18
CA VAL A 163 -8.49 10.41 -10.77
C VAL A 163 -9.05 11.37 -9.71
N GLY A 164 -8.46 12.56 -9.61
CA GLY A 164 -8.74 13.58 -8.60
C GLY A 164 -8.07 13.34 -7.24
N ALA A 165 -7.41 12.20 -7.04
CA ALA A 165 -6.62 11.97 -5.83
C ALA A 165 -5.29 12.73 -5.90
N ASP A 166 -4.70 12.93 -4.73
CA ASP A 166 -3.35 13.48 -4.58
C ASP A 166 -2.33 12.57 -5.26
N ALA A 167 -1.43 13.17 -6.06
CA ALA A 167 -0.36 12.47 -6.75
C ALA A 167 0.78 12.13 -5.78
N THR A 168 0.48 11.25 -4.82
CA THR A 168 1.43 10.73 -3.84
C THR A 168 1.50 9.21 -3.93
N PHE A 169 2.59 8.69 -4.49
CA PHE A 169 2.77 7.29 -4.81
C PHE A 169 4.24 6.91 -4.92
N VAL A 170 4.52 5.63 -5.07
CA VAL A 170 5.88 5.10 -5.21
C VAL A 170 5.98 4.30 -6.50
N ARG A 171 7.08 4.50 -7.21
CA ARG A 171 7.51 3.69 -8.35
C ARG A 171 8.46 2.63 -7.85
N TRP A 172 8.18 1.36 -8.16
CA TRP A 172 8.94 0.21 -7.68
C TRP A 172 9.50 -0.59 -8.84
N ALA A 173 10.79 -0.91 -8.77
CA ALA A 173 11.31 -2.04 -9.53
C ALA A 173 10.84 -3.35 -8.90
N VAL A 174 10.30 -4.20 -9.75
CA VAL A 174 9.83 -5.55 -9.44
C VAL A 174 10.39 -6.52 -10.47
N ASP A 175 10.80 -7.70 -10.03
CA ASP A 175 11.33 -8.73 -10.94
C ASP A 175 10.18 -9.38 -11.74
N ASP A 176 9.06 -9.63 -11.08
CA ASP A 176 7.83 -10.18 -11.67
C ASP A 176 6.59 -9.55 -11.04
N LEU A 177 5.54 -9.36 -11.85
CA LEU A 177 4.19 -9.04 -11.37
C LEU A 177 3.35 -10.30 -11.39
N VAL A 178 2.89 -10.76 -10.22
CA VAL A 178 1.88 -11.80 -10.16
C VAL A 178 0.51 -11.14 -10.28
N VAL A 179 -0.15 -11.36 -11.42
CA VAL A 179 -1.60 -11.21 -11.48
C VAL A 179 -2.16 -12.37 -10.65
N GLU A 180 -2.61 -12.10 -9.42
CA GLU A 180 -3.44 -13.07 -8.70
C GLU A 180 -4.65 -13.37 -9.59
N ALA A 181 -4.64 -14.54 -10.25
CA ALA A 181 -5.81 -15.06 -10.92
C ALA A 181 -6.91 -15.23 -9.85
N PRO A 182 -8.08 -14.61 -10.03
CA PRO A 182 -9.09 -14.59 -9.00
C PRO A 182 -9.58 -16.01 -8.70
N ASP A 183 -9.75 -16.28 -7.42
CA ASP A 183 -10.60 -17.36 -6.92
C ASP A 183 -11.96 -17.29 -7.65
N GLU A 184 -12.41 -18.38 -8.27
CA GLU A 184 -13.51 -18.44 -9.26
C GLU A 184 -14.88 -17.94 -8.74
N ARG A 185 -14.97 -17.53 -7.46
CA ARG A 185 -16.19 -17.00 -6.83
C ARG A 185 -16.30 -15.47 -6.83
N ILE A 186 -15.31 -14.73 -7.34
CA ILE A 186 -15.40 -13.25 -7.46
C ILE A 186 -14.94 -12.84 -8.87
N SER A 187 -15.90 -12.90 -9.80
CA SER A 187 -15.72 -12.41 -11.17
C SER A 187 -15.55 -10.89 -11.22
N ASN A 188 -14.50 -10.51 -11.96
CA ASN A 188 -14.29 -9.29 -12.73
C ASN A 188 -14.45 -7.94 -12.03
N TRP A 189 -13.33 -7.22 -12.00
CA TRP A 189 -13.36 -5.80 -11.72
C TRP A 189 -13.68 -4.95 -12.94
N SER A 190 -14.38 -3.88 -12.58
CA SER A 190 -15.19 -2.96 -13.34
C SER A 190 -14.34 -1.74 -13.72
N THR A 191 -14.76 -1.00 -14.75
CA THR A 191 -14.26 0.36 -15.05
C THR A 191 -14.69 1.39 -14.00
N ASP A 192 -14.97 0.96 -12.76
CA ASP A 192 -15.35 1.81 -11.63
C ASP A 192 -14.06 2.29 -10.94
N PRO A 193 -13.83 3.61 -10.81
CA PRO A 193 -12.66 4.17 -10.12
C PRO A 193 -12.49 3.72 -8.66
N ARG A 194 -13.50 3.04 -8.07
CA ARG A 194 -13.42 2.47 -6.72
C ARG A 194 -12.85 1.04 -6.66
N ALA A 195 -12.60 0.40 -7.81
CA ALA A 195 -12.44 -1.05 -7.90
C ALA A 195 -11.25 -1.49 -8.80
N ALA A 196 -10.00 -1.18 -8.45
CA ALA A 196 -8.80 -1.85 -8.96
C ALA A 196 -7.60 -1.62 -8.01
N THR A 197 -7.08 -2.69 -7.40
CA THR A 197 -5.83 -2.74 -6.66
C THR A 197 -4.94 -3.53 -7.60
N PRO A 198 -3.80 -2.95 -8.03
CA PRO A 198 -2.87 -3.65 -8.91
C PRO A 198 -2.54 -5.04 -8.38
N GLY A 199 -2.18 -5.97 -9.27
CA GLY A 199 -1.52 -7.20 -8.84
C GLY A 199 -0.30 -6.83 -8.01
N LEU A 200 -0.27 -7.27 -6.75
CA LEU A 200 0.89 -7.06 -5.91
C LEU A 200 2.01 -8.00 -6.39
N PRO A 201 3.28 -7.62 -6.23
CA PRO A 201 4.39 -8.50 -6.56
C PRO A 201 4.31 -9.79 -5.72
N PRO A 202 4.91 -10.90 -6.19
CA PRO A 202 5.02 -12.10 -5.38
C PRO A 202 5.75 -11.78 -4.07
N LEU A 203 5.23 -12.32 -2.96
CA LEU A 203 5.72 -12.04 -1.61
C LEU A 203 5.97 -13.32 -0.82
N GLY A 204 6.39 -14.38 -1.50
CA GLY A 204 6.92 -15.58 -0.87
C GLY A 204 8.04 -15.27 0.10
N ARG A 205 8.31 -16.21 1.00
CA ARG A 205 9.28 -16.02 2.10
C ARG A 205 10.67 -15.61 1.60
N ASP A 206 11.07 -16.17 0.46
CA ASP A 206 12.41 -15.98 -0.12
C ASP A 206 12.39 -15.11 -1.38
N ASP A 207 11.22 -14.59 -1.78
CA ASP A 207 11.10 -13.72 -2.94
C ASP A 207 11.82 -12.38 -2.68
N ALA A 208 12.44 -11.85 -3.74
CA ALA A 208 13.04 -10.52 -3.71
C ALA A 208 11.94 -9.47 -3.41
N LEU A 209 12.25 -8.54 -2.52
CA LEU A 209 11.32 -7.46 -2.21
C LEU A 209 11.43 -6.34 -3.26
N PRO A 210 10.33 -5.66 -3.60
CA PRO A 210 10.37 -4.52 -4.50
C PRO A 210 11.29 -3.42 -3.98
N THR A 211 12.01 -2.78 -4.90
CA THR A 211 12.94 -1.69 -4.60
C THR A 211 12.36 -0.38 -5.08
N ALA A 212 12.29 0.64 -4.21
CA ALA A 212 11.79 1.95 -4.63
C ALA A 212 12.75 2.58 -5.65
N ARG A 213 12.20 3.08 -6.76
CA ARG A 213 12.91 3.83 -7.79
C ARG A 213 12.79 5.32 -7.58
N SER A 214 11.57 5.77 -7.27
CA SER A 214 11.29 7.16 -6.90
C SER A 214 10.02 7.25 -6.08
N VAL A 215 9.94 8.32 -5.29
CA VAL A 215 8.76 8.64 -4.47
C VAL A 215 8.17 9.95 -4.94
N TRP A 216 6.89 9.91 -5.31
CA TRP A 216 6.14 11.09 -5.71
C TRP A 216 5.33 11.57 -4.52
N ARG A 217 5.40 12.88 -4.23
CA ARG A 217 4.62 13.55 -3.19
C ARG A 217 4.01 14.81 -3.76
N HIS A 218 2.69 14.92 -3.73
CA HIS A 218 1.95 16.06 -4.26
C HIS A 218 2.38 16.42 -5.70
N GLY A 219 2.57 15.40 -6.55
CA GLY A 219 2.96 15.54 -7.95
C GLY A 219 4.44 15.81 -8.19
N VAL A 220 5.26 15.90 -7.14
CA VAL A 220 6.70 16.12 -7.24
C VAL A 220 7.45 14.82 -7.00
N GLU A 221 8.29 14.44 -7.96
CA GLU A 221 9.25 13.34 -7.82
C GLU A 221 10.42 13.76 -6.91
N GLY A 222 10.82 12.88 -6.00
CA GLY A 222 12.00 13.05 -5.16
C GLY A 222 12.75 11.76 -4.89
#